data_AF-A0A0C3P9N4-F1
#
_entry.id   AF-A0A0C3P9N4-F1
#
_cell.length_a   1.000
_cell.length_b   1.000
_cell.length_c   1.000
_cell.angle_alpha   90.00
_cell.angle_beta   90.00
_cell.angle_gamma   90.00
#
_symmetry.space_group_name_H-M   'P 1'
#
loop_
_entity.id
_entity.type
_entity.pdbx_description
1 polymer ?
#
loop_
_entity_poly.entity_id
_entity_poly.type
_entity_poly.pdbx_seq_one_letter_code
_entity_poly.pdbx_strand_id
1 'polypeptide(L)'
;MPPKSSGPKALWNPAEVDALIKYLHCHRFEAGDNGNFKSNLYTSAAAHISEFLTEGLPKTRDMVKNKWVSHIRRIYHDIEGYRLKSGCHWDNTCGAGVQGTFDEQVFDDCVKTFPQIRPFKQSGW
;
A
#
# COMPACT_ATOMS: atom_id res chain seq x y z
N MET A 1 23.88 -9.63 19.45
CA MET A 1 22.90 -10.51 18.79
C MET A 1 23.15 -10.45 17.29
N PRO A 2 23.20 -11.57 16.56
CA PRO A 2 23.25 -11.50 15.10
C PRO A 2 21.92 -10.96 14.56
N PRO A 3 21.91 -10.21 13.45
CA PRO A 3 20.66 -9.80 12.82
C PRO A 3 19.90 -11.05 12.40
N LYS A 4 18.64 -11.17 12.84
CA LYS A 4 17.73 -12.21 12.36
C LYS A 4 17.66 -12.08 10.84
N SER A 5 18.19 -13.09 10.14
CA SER A 5 18.00 -13.26 8.70
C SER A 5 16.52 -13.06 8.38
N SER A 6 16.18 -11.98 7.68
CA SER A 6 14.88 -11.82 7.07
C SER A 6 14.68 -13.01 6.14
N GLY A 7 13.69 -13.87 6.43
CA GLY A 7 13.34 -14.97 5.56
C GLY A 7 13.03 -14.50 4.13
N PRO A 8 12.80 -15.43 3.20
CA PRO A 8 12.50 -15.11 1.81
C PRO A 8 11.45 -13.99 1.74
N LYS A 9 11.76 -12.88 1.03
CA LYS A 9 10.79 -11.81 0.82
C LYS A 9 9.59 -12.43 0.10
N ALA A 10 8.41 -12.28 0.69
CA ALA A 10 7.17 -12.72 0.06
C ALA A 10 7.04 -12.05 -1.32
N LEU A 11 6.93 -12.88 -2.36
CA LEU A 11 6.64 -12.41 -3.72
C LEU A 11 5.14 -12.15 -3.82
N TRP A 12 4.75 -10.91 -4.09
CA TRP A 12 3.35 -10.50 -4.22
C TRP A 12 3.05 -10.21 -5.67
N ASN A 13 2.14 -10.95 -6.28
CA ASN A 13 1.64 -10.64 -7.61
C ASN A 13 0.49 -9.58 -7.54
N PRO A 14 0.14 -8.92 -8.65
CA PRO A 14 -0.94 -7.95 -8.67
C PRO A 14 -2.31 -8.51 -8.27
N ALA A 15 -2.61 -9.77 -8.62
CA ALA A 15 -3.89 -10.41 -8.30
C ALA A 15 -4.06 -10.67 -6.79
N GLU A 16 -3.01 -11.12 -6.10
CA GLU A 16 -2.99 -11.28 -4.64
C GLU A 16 -3.17 -9.94 -3.93
N VAL A 17 -2.55 -8.87 -4.44
CA VAL A 17 -2.67 -7.52 -3.85
C VAL A 17 -4.08 -6.98 -4.05
N ASP A 18 -4.64 -7.10 -5.25
CA ASP A 18 -6.02 -6.68 -5.55
C ASP A 18 -7.04 -7.47 -4.72
N ALA A 19 -6.91 -8.79 -4.64
CA ALA A 19 -7.75 -9.64 -3.80
C ALA A 19 -7.66 -9.26 -2.32
N LEU A 20 -6.45 -8.95 -1.81
CA LEU A 20 -6.26 -8.49 -0.44
C LEU A 20 -7.00 -7.17 -0.18
N ILE A 21 -6.84 -6.18 -1.06
CA ILE A 21 -7.48 -4.86 -0.91
C ILE A 21 -9.00 -5.02 -0.93
N LYS A 22 -9.55 -5.76 -1.90
CA LYS A 22 -10.98 -6.03 -2.00
C LYS A 22 -11.51 -6.73 -0.75
N TYR A 23 -10.82 -7.78 -0.30
CA TYR A 23 -11.22 -8.51 0.90
C TYR A 23 -11.26 -7.60 2.13
N LEU A 24 -10.21 -6.81 2.38
CA LEU A 24 -10.17 -5.89 3.52
C LEU A 24 -11.20 -4.76 3.39
N HIS A 25 -11.47 -4.29 2.18
CA HIS A 25 -12.50 -3.28 1.93
C HIS A 25 -13.92 -3.79 2.20
N CYS A 26 -14.21 -5.06 1.90
CA CYS A 26 -15.48 -5.70 2.27
C CYS A 26 -15.65 -5.79 3.80
N HIS A 27 -14.55 -5.96 4.54
CA HIS A 27 -14.55 -6.05 6.00
C HIS A 27 -14.16 -4.73 6.67
N ARG A 28 -14.25 -3.59 5.97
CA ARG A 28 -13.77 -2.28 6.47
C ARG A 28 -14.41 -1.85 7.79
N PHE A 29 -15.64 -2.28 8.06
CA PHE A 29 -16.34 -1.98 9.32
C PHE A 29 -15.78 -2.75 10.52
N GLU A 30 -14.93 -3.75 10.30
CA GLU A 30 -14.21 -4.48 11.36
C GLU A 30 -12.85 -3.86 11.70
N ALA A 31 -12.42 -2.85 10.95
CA ALA A 31 -11.20 -2.11 11.27
C ALA A 31 -11.40 -1.35 12.58
N GLY A 32 -10.37 -1.36 13.44
CA GLY A 32 -10.33 -0.44 14.59
C GLY A 32 -10.01 0.99 14.14
N ASP A 33 -10.06 1.93 15.07
CA ASP A 33 -9.88 3.38 14.83
C ASP A 33 -8.61 3.73 14.04
N ASN A 34 -7.56 2.91 14.20
CA ASN A 34 -6.30 3.06 13.46
C ASN A 34 -6.27 2.25 12.16
N GLY A 35 -7.40 1.99 11.48
CA GLY A 35 -7.46 1.30 10.18
C GLY A 35 -6.78 -0.08 10.13
N ASN A 36 -6.68 -0.74 11.28
CA ASN A 36 -6.00 -2.03 11.44
C ASN A 36 -7.03 -3.09 11.83
N PHE A 37 -6.79 -4.32 11.41
CA PHE A 37 -7.71 -5.43 11.60
C PHE A 37 -7.24 -6.39 12.68
N LYS A 38 -8.18 -7.19 13.19
CA LYS A 38 -7.90 -8.27 14.14
C LYS A 38 -7.10 -9.39 13.47
N SER A 39 -6.36 -10.12 14.29
CA SER A 39 -5.48 -11.23 13.85
C SER A 39 -6.22 -12.30 13.03
N ASN A 40 -7.45 -12.64 13.43
CA ASN A 40 -8.29 -13.61 12.75
C ASN A 40 -8.66 -13.16 11.32
N LEU A 41 -8.94 -11.88 11.10
CA LEU A 41 -9.24 -11.37 9.76
C LEU A 41 -8.05 -11.52 8.83
N TYR A 42 -6.82 -11.27 9.30
CA TYR A 42 -5.62 -11.51 8.50
C TYR A 42 -5.38 -12.99 8.19
N THR A 43 -5.76 -13.89 9.08
CA THR A 43 -5.72 -15.34 8.81
C THR A 43 -6.72 -15.71 7.71
N SER A 44 -7.96 -15.19 7.79
CA SER A 44 -8.97 -15.41 6.76
C SER A 44 -8.59 -14.78 5.42
N ALA A 45 -8.00 -13.59 5.44
CA ALA A 45 -7.47 -12.92 4.25
C ALA A 45 -6.35 -13.73 3.61
N ALA A 46 -5.41 -14.28 4.40
CA ALA A 46 -4.35 -15.17 3.90
C ALA A 46 -4.92 -16.41 3.20
N ALA A 47 -5.96 -17.03 3.77
CA ALA A 47 -6.65 -18.14 3.12
C ALA A 47 -7.31 -17.71 1.81
N HIS A 48 -8.04 -16.58 1.81
CA HIS A 48 -8.72 -16.07 0.64
C HIS A 48 -7.77 -15.74 -0.52
N ILE A 49 -6.66 -15.03 -0.26
CA ILE A 49 -5.75 -14.63 -1.34
C ILE A 49 -4.91 -15.80 -1.90
N SER A 50 -4.86 -16.94 -1.20
CA SER A 50 -4.09 -18.11 -1.65
C SER A 50 -4.62 -18.69 -2.97
N GLU A 51 -5.90 -18.45 -3.29
CA GLU A 51 -6.53 -18.81 -4.57
C GLU A 51 -5.95 -18.04 -5.77
N PHE A 52 -5.29 -16.91 -5.51
CA PHE A 52 -4.69 -16.03 -6.52
C PHE A 52 -3.16 -16.19 -6.61
N LEU A 53 -2.59 -17.16 -5.90
CA LEU A 53 -1.17 -17.43 -5.90
C LEU A 53 -0.75 -18.03 -7.24
N THR A 54 0.15 -17.34 -7.95
CA THR A 54 0.73 -17.82 -9.21
C THR A 54 2.17 -18.28 -9.06
N GLU A 55 2.92 -17.74 -8.08
CA GLU A 55 4.33 -18.03 -7.87
C GLU A 55 4.72 -17.85 -6.39
N GLY A 56 5.68 -18.65 -5.93
CA GLY A 56 6.25 -18.55 -4.59
C GLY A 56 5.40 -19.27 -3.54
N LEU A 57 5.52 -18.81 -2.29
CA LEU A 57 4.86 -19.44 -1.16
C LEU A 57 3.51 -18.77 -0.85
N PRO A 58 2.52 -19.53 -0.38
CA PRO A 58 1.30 -18.98 0.20
C PRO A 58 1.62 -17.99 1.32
N LYS A 59 0.87 -16.89 1.35
CA LYS A 59 1.13 -15.80 2.30
C LYS A 59 0.64 -16.19 3.69
N THR A 60 1.49 -16.00 4.69
CA THR A 60 1.09 -16.19 6.08
C THR A 60 0.29 -14.98 6.57
N ARG A 61 -0.46 -15.15 7.66
CA ARG A 61 -1.13 -14.06 8.38
C ARG A 61 -0.21 -12.84 8.59
N ASP A 62 1.03 -13.07 9.02
CA ASP A 62 1.96 -11.98 9.33
C ASP A 62 2.48 -11.29 8.08
N MET A 63 2.66 -12.02 6.97
CA MET A 63 2.98 -11.43 5.68
C MET A 63 1.85 -10.54 5.18
N VAL A 64 0.60 -11.01 5.27
CA VAL A 64 -0.61 -10.23 4.89
C VAL A 64 -0.74 -8.97 5.75
N LYS A 65 -0.65 -9.10 7.07
CA LYS A 65 -0.67 -7.96 7.98
C LYS A 65 0.41 -6.94 7.65
N ASN A 66 1.64 -7.40 7.43
CA ASN A 66 2.75 -6.50 7.09
C ASN A 66 2.53 -5.81 5.74
N LYS A 67 2.00 -6.52 4.73
CA LYS A 67 1.66 -5.94 3.42
C LYS A 67 0.60 -4.85 3.54
N TRP A 68 -0.45 -5.06 4.35
CA TRP A 68 -1.46 -4.03 4.61
C TRP A 68 -0.89 -2.85 5.40
N VAL A 69 -0.41 -3.10 6.63
CA VAL A 69 -0.07 -2.04 7.60
C VAL A 69 1.16 -1.24 7.18
N SER A 70 2.19 -1.91 6.68
CA SER A 70 3.49 -1.28 6.43
C SER A 70 3.65 -0.76 5.02
N HIS A 71 2.78 -1.15 4.08
CA HIS A 71 2.93 -0.82 2.66
C HIS A 71 1.66 -0.18 2.09
N ILE A 72 0.60 -0.96 1.85
CA ILE A 72 -0.62 -0.49 1.17
C ILE A 72 -1.25 0.70 1.89
N ARG A 73 -1.44 0.58 3.20
CA ARG A 73 -2.07 1.63 4.00
C ARG A 73 -1.22 2.91 4.06
N ARG A 74 0.11 2.78 4.12
CA ARG A 74 1.00 3.96 4.14
C ARG A 74 1.00 4.70 2.81
N ILE A 75 1.01 3.96 1.69
CA ILE A 75 0.88 4.56 0.36
C ILE A 75 -0.45 5.32 0.26
N TYR A 76 -1.57 4.67 0.61
CA TYR A 76 -2.88 5.32 0.58
C TYR A 76 -2.92 6.58 1.46
N HIS A 77 -2.41 6.50 2.69
CA HIS A 77 -2.38 7.64 3.61
C HIS A 77 -1.58 8.82 3.04
N ASP A 78 -0.42 8.56 2.45
CA ASP A 78 0.42 9.59 1.86
C ASP A 78 -0.20 10.19 0.59
N ILE A 79 -0.88 9.38 -0.23
CA ILE A 79 -1.65 9.85 -1.39
C ILE A 79 -2.79 10.76 -0.93
N GLU A 80 -3.59 10.34 0.05
CA GLU A 80 -4.69 11.16 0.56
C GLU A 80 -4.19 12.44 1.21
N GLY A 81 -3.08 12.38 1.96
CA GLY A 81 -2.43 13.56 2.53
C GLY A 81 -1.95 14.54 1.46
N TYR A 82 -1.36 14.02 0.38
CA TYR A 82 -0.95 14.83 -0.77
C TYR A 82 -2.16 15.47 -1.48
N ARG A 83 -3.24 14.72 -1.69
CA ARG A 83 -4.49 15.21 -2.33
C ARG A 83 -5.16 16.34 -1.57
N LEU A 84 -5.03 16.35 -0.25
CA LEU A 84 -5.60 17.41 0.59
C LEU A 84 -4.77 18.69 0.60
N LYS A 85 -3.54 18.67 0.06
CA LYS A 85 -2.68 19.84 -0.01
C LYS A 85 -3.11 20.74 -1.18
N SER A 86 -3.33 22.02 -0.89
CA SER A 86 -3.71 23.01 -1.91
C SER A 86 -2.68 23.04 -3.05
N GLY A 87 -3.18 23.09 -4.29
CA GLY A 87 -2.36 23.12 -5.50
C GLY A 87 -1.76 21.77 -5.91
N CYS A 88 -2.10 20.67 -5.23
CA CYS A 88 -1.68 19.33 -5.62
C CYS A 88 -2.79 18.62 -6.39
N HIS A 89 -2.45 18.02 -7.53
CA HIS A 89 -3.35 17.20 -8.34
C HIS A 89 -3.03 15.73 -8.15
N TRP A 90 -4.04 14.87 -8.17
CA TRP A 90 -3.85 13.44 -8.22
C TRP A 90 -4.94 12.77 -9.05
N ASP A 91 -4.55 11.82 -9.88
CA ASP A 91 -5.45 10.85 -10.47
C ASP A 91 -4.84 9.44 -10.52
N ASN A 92 -5.70 8.42 -10.63
CA ASN A 92 -5.28 7.02 -10.60
C ASN A 92 -4.60 6.53 -11.89
N THR A 93 -4.43 7.40 -12.90
CA THR A 93 -3.76 7.06 -14.16
C THR A 93 -2.35 7.66 -14.21
N CYS A 94 -2.24 8.96 -13.96
CA CYS A 94 -1.01 9.75 -14.07
C CYS A 94 -0.35 10.04 -12.72
N GLY A 95 -0.97 9.67 -11.60
CA GLY A 95 -0.49 9.97 -10.26
C GLY A 95 -0.51 11.47 -10.01
N ALA A 96 0.62 12.03 -9.57
CA ALA A 96 0.77 13.47 -9.39
C ALA A 96 0.80 14.28 -10.70
N GLY A 97 1.09 13.62 -11.84
CA GLY A 97 1.06 14.26 -13.16
C GLY A 97 1.99 15.46 -13.30
N VAL A 98 3.15 15.46 -12.62
CA VAL A 98 4.07 16.60 -12.50
C VAL A 98 4.59 17.06 -13.86
N GLN A 99 4.43 18.35 -14.19
CA GLN A 99 4.85 18.93 -15.48
C GLN A 99 5.69 20.21 -15.29
N GLY A 100 6.91 20.20 -15.86
CA GLY A 100 7.81 21.35 -15.79
C GLY A 100 8.47 21.53 -14.42
N THR A 101 9.42 22.46 -14.36
CA THR A 101 10.35 22.59 -13.23
C THR A 101 9.70 23.10 -11.94
N PHE A 102 8.64 23.91 -12.04
CA PHE A 102 7.94 24.42 -10.86
C PHE A 102 7.19 23.31 -10.12
N ASP A 103 6.42 22.50 -10.85
CA ASP A 103 5.68 21.37 -10.29
C ASP A 103 6.63 20.33 -9.69
N GLU A 104 7.81 20.14 -10.30
CA GLU A 104 8.86 19.26 -9.74
C GLU A 104 9.32 19.71 -8.37
N GLN A 105 9.59 21.00 -8.20
CA GLN A 105 10.01 21.55 -6.92
C GLN A 105 8.91 21.38 -5.85
N VAL A 106 7.66 21.65 -6.22
CA VAL A 106 6.50 21.46 -5.33
C VAL A 106 6.34 19.99 -4.95
N PHE A 107 6.48 19.07 -5.91
CA PHE A 107 6.39 17.63 -5.66
C PHE A 107 7.52 17.13 -4.76
N ASP A 108 8.76 17.54 -5.00
CA ASP A 108 9.90 17.16 -4.17
C ASP A 108 9.76 17.64 -2.73
N ASP A 109 9.18 18.83 -2.51
CA ASP A 109 8.82 19.30 -1.18
C ASP A 109 7.69 18.48 -0.54
N CYS A 110 6.72 18.02 -1.34
CA CYS A 110 5.67 17.12 -0.86
C CYS A 110 6.20 15.74 -0.48
N VAL A 111 7.16 15.18 -1.23
CA VAL A 111 7.78 13.87 -0.94
C VAL A 111 8.51 13.88 0.41
N LYS A 112 8.97 15.03 0.90
CA LYS A 112 9.55 15.14 2.26
C LYS A 112 8.50 14.87 3.34
N THR A 113 7.24 15.24 3.11
CA THR A 113 6.11 15.00 4.02
C THR A 113 5.42 13.66 3.76
N PHE A 114 5.30 13.26 2.50
CA PHE A 114 4.58 12.08 2.03
C PHE A 114 5.52 11.17 1.23
N PRO A 115 6.52 10.54 1.87
CA PRO A 115 7.59 9.83 1.17
C PRO A 115 7.11 8.69 0.28
N GLN A 116 5.94 8.10 0.55
CA GLN A 116 5.41 7.02 -0.25
C GLN A 116 4.89 7.47 -1.62
N ILE A 117 4.65 8.78 -1.86
CA ILE A 117 4.15 9.25 -3.17
C ILE A 117 5.24 9.27 -4.25
N ARG A 118 6.52 9.16 -3.87
CA ARG A 118 7.68 9.31 -4.76
C ARG A 118 7.60 8.46 -6.04
N PRO A 119 7.21 7.17 -6.01
CA PRO A 119 7.11 6.36 -7.22
C PRO A 119 6.01 6.83 -8.19
N PHE A 120 5.05 7.61 -7.70
CA PHE A 120 3.83 8.00 -8.41
C PHE A 120 3.88 9.41 -9.00
N LYS A 121 5.09 9.91 -9.29
CA LYS A 121 5.31 11.23 -9.90
C LYS A 121 4.61 11.36 -11.26
N GLN A 122 4.62 10.29 -12.05
CA GLN A 122 4.09 10.25 -13.43
C GLN A 122 3.22 9.01 -13.71
N SER A 123 2.84 8.27 -12.66
CA SER A 123 2.05 7.05 -12.77
C SER A 123 1.11 6.96 -11.58
N GLY A 124 -0.13 6.55 -11.82
CA GLY A 124 -1.10 6.27 -10.76
C GLY A 124 -0.70 5.07 -9.89
N TRP A 125 -1.47 4.87 -8.82
CA TRP A 125 -1.34 3.73 -7.92
C TRP A 125 -2.29 2.60 -8.28
#